data_AF-A0A7W0DDQ9-F1
#
_entry.id   AF-A0A7W0DDQ9-F1
#
_cell.length_a   1.000
_cell.length_b   1.000
_cell.length_c   1.000
_cell.angle_alpha   90.00
_cell.angle_beta   90.00
_cell.angle_gamma   90.00
#
_symmetry.space_group_name_H-M   'P 1'
#
loop_
_entity.id
_entity.type
_entity.pdbx_description
1 polymer ?
#
loop_
_entity_poly.entity_id
_entity_poly.type
_entity_poly.pdbx_seq_one_letter_code
_entity_poly.pdbx_strand_id
1 'polypeptide(L)'
;MISIQINSNAIKLIESTLKPMIEYKKRDISKMVMNVTASSPLAQQGFVETKYGVLVVVANEWLQKGSSYIIEATSKGSAFGWITRRKEGGN
;
A
#
# COMPACT_ATOMS: atom_id res chain seq x y z
N MET A 1 23.55 -4.04 3.33
CA MET A 1 22.21 -3.51 3.06
C MET A 1 21.88 -3.83 1.62
N ILE A 2 20.89 -4.70 1.36
CA ILE A 2 20.48 -5.05 -0.01
C ILE A 2 19.47 -3.98 -0.44
N SER A 3 19.87 -3.09 -1.34
CA SER A 3 18.94 -2.16 -1.99
C SER A 3 18.15 -2.93 -3.03
N ILE A 4 16.92 -3.33 -2.69
CA ILE A 4 16.02 -3.95 -3.67
C ILE A 4 15.54 -2.85 -4.60
N GLN A 5 15.94 -2.91 -5.87
CA GLN A 5 15.40 -2.01 -6.87
C GLN A 5 13.93 -2.36 -7.11
N ILE A 6 13.03 -1.52 -6.64
CA ILE A 6 11.61 -1.62 -6.94
C ILE A 6 11.42 -1.38 -8.43
N ASN A 7 10.70 -2.29 -9.10
CA ASN A 7 10.35 -2.13 -10.50
C ASN A 7 9.60 -0.80 -10.72
N SER A 8 10.01 0.00 -11.70
CA SER A 8 9.41 1.30 -12.00
C SER A 8 7.92 1.22 -12.31
N ASN A 9 7.42 0.10 -12.84
CA ASN A 9 5.99 -0.13 -13.06
C ASN A 9 5.23 -0.29 -11.73
N ALA A 10 5.85 -0.87 -10.70
CA ALA A 10 5.26 -0.97 -9.38
C ALA A 10 5.13 0.42 -8.73
N ILE A 11 6.14 1.27 -8.87
CA ILE A 11 6.07 2.68 -8.40
C ILE A 11 4.93 3.42 -9.09
N LYS A 12 4.81 3.32 -10.42
CA LYS A 12 3.71 3.93 -11.17
C LYS A 12 2.34 3.43 -10.70
N LEU A 13 2.20 2.14 -10.39
CA LEU A 13 0.96 1.58 -9.87
C LEU A 13 0.61 2.12 -8.48
N ILE A 14 1.61 2.23 -7.60
CA ILE A 14 1.45 2.84 -6.27
C ILE A 14 1.02 4.30 -6.41
N GLU A 15 1.71 5.08 -7.25
CA GLU A 15 1.37 6.49 -7.50
C GLU A 15 -0.02 6.67 -8.10
N SER A 16 -0.41 5.80 -9.05
CA SER A 16 -1.76 5.80 -9.62
C SER A 16 -2.83 5.54 -8.55
N THR A 17 -2.53 4.66 -7.59
CA THR A 17 -3.42 4.35 -6.46
C THR A 17 -3.48 5.50 -5.44
N LEU A 18 -2.35 6.16 -5.17
CA LEU A 18 -2.26 7.31 -4.27
C LEU A 18 -2.93 8.56 -4.84
N LYS A 19 -2.84 8.77 -6.16
CA LYS A 19 -3.33 9.97 -6.85
C LYS A 19 -4.74 10.39 -6.41
N PRO A 20 -5.78 9.54 -6.48
CA PRO A 20 -7.12 9.97 -6.06
C PRO A 20 -7.24 10.24 -4.56
N MET A 21 -6.43 9.61 -3.71
CA MET A 21 -6.44 9.86 -2.26
C MET A 21 -5.81 11.21 -1.93
N ILE A 22 -4.70 11.55 -2.59
CA ILE A 22 -3.93 12.75 -2.30
C ILE A 22 -4.48 13.95 -3.07
N GLU A 23 -4.65 13.86 -4.38
CA GLU A 23 -5.03 15.01 -5.21
C GLU A 23 -6.50 15.39 -5.04
N TYR A 24 -7.39 14.39 -4.93
CA TYR A 24 -8.85 14.62 -4.87
C TYR A 24 -9.36 14.66 -3.43
N LYS A 25 -8.98 13.70 -2.59
CA LYS A 25 -9.42 13.65 -1.19
C LYS A 25 -8.53 14.44 -0.23
N LYS A 26 -7.48 15.10 -0.73
CA LYS A 26 -6.54 15.95 0.04
C LYS A 26 -5.97 15.24 1.27
N ARG A 27 -5.75 13.92 1.16
CA ARG A 27 -5.13 13.12 2.22
C ARG A 27 -3.62 13.32 2.22
N ASP A 28 -3.05 13.23 3.41
CA ASP A 28 -1.62 13.38 3.64
C ASP A 28 -0.94 12.02 3.56
N ILE A 29 0.06 11.89 2.67
CA ILE A 29 0.82 10.65 2.48
C ILE A 29 1.55 10.22 3.76
N SER A 30 1.95 11.16 4.62
CA SER A 30 2.64 10.85 5.87
C SER A 30 1.75 10.09 6.86
N LYS A 31 0.43 10.13 6.65
CA LYS A 31 -0.57 9.38 7.40
C LYS A 31 -0.99 8.11 6.68
N MET A 32 -0.34 7.72 5.59
CA MET A 32 -0.68 6.51 4.84
C MET A 32 0.34 5.40 5.08
N VAL A 33 -0.17 4.18 5.11
CA VAL A 33 0.64 2.97 5.26
C VAL A 33 0.21 1.96 4.20
N MET A 34 1.17 1.46 3.43
CA MET A 34 0.98 0.34 2.53
C MET A 34 1.25 -0.96 3.26
N ASN A 35 0.23 -1.80 3.35
CA ASN A 35 0.36 -3.16 3.85
C ASN A 35 0.66 -4.09 2.68
N VAL A 36 1.72 -4.88 2.80
CA VAL A 36 2.13 -5.88 1.82
C VAL A 36 2.26 -7.24 2.48
N THR A 37 2.14 -8.32 1.71
CA THR A 37 2.50 -9.66 2.20
C THR A 37 3.96 -9.68 2.70
N ALA A 38 4.23 -10.37 3.81
CA ALA A 38 5.57 -10.41 4.44
C ALA A 38 6.67 -10.96 3.51
N SER A 39 6.29 -11.81 2.54
CA SER A 39 7.22 -12.33 1.53
C SER A 39 7.57 -11.33 0.41
N SER A 40 6.95 -10.16 0.39
CA SER A 40 7.17 -9.15 -0.64
C SER A 40 8.56 -8.52 -0.50
N PRO A 41 9.28 -8.27 -1.61
CA PRO A 41 10.51 -7.47 -1.57
C PRO A 41 10.30 -6.07 -0.97
N LEU A 42 9.10 -5.48 -1.16
CA LEU A 42 8.73 -4.20 -0.57
C LEU A 42 8.70 -4.23 0.96
N ALA A 43 8.37 -5.39 1.55
CA ALA A 43 8.33 -5.55 3.00
C ALA A 43 9.71 -5.37 3.64
N GLN A 44 10.78 -5.77 2.93
CA GLN A 44 12.16 -5.66 3.41
C GLN A 44 12.69 -4.23 3.35
N GLN A 45 12.17 -3.41 2.43
CA GLN A 45 12.59 -2.02 2.28
C GLN A 45 11.94 -1.10 3.34
N GLY A 46 10.70 -1.39 3.74
CA GLY A 46 9.97 -0.63 4.76
C GLY A 46 9.42 0.72 4.30
N PHE A 47 9.79 1.20 3.10
CA PHE A 47 9.24 2.41 2.51
C PHE A 47 9.35 2.40 0.98
N VAL A 48 8.58 3.29 0.34
CA VAL A 48 8.65 3.59 -1.10
C VAL A 48 8.70 5.11 -1.27
N GLU A 49 9.67 5.59 -2.03
CA GLU A 49 9.69 6.98 -2.48
C GLU A 49 8.75 7.16 -3.66
N THR A 50 7.87 8.15 -3.57
CA THR A 50 6.91 8.50 -4.62
C THR A 50 6.99 10.00 -4.89
N LYS A 51 6.46 10.45 -6.03
CA LYS A 51 6.34 11.89 -6.32
C LYS A 51 5.48 12.66 -5.31
N TYR A 52 4.67 11.97 -4.51
CA TYR A 52 3.84 12.57 -3.47
C TYR A 52 4.55 12.61 -2.10
N GLY A 53 5.72 11.97 -1.97
CA GLY A 53 6.46 11.82 -0.72
C GLY A 53 6.79 10.36 -0.40
N VAL A 54 7.20 10.11 0.84
CA VAL A 54 7.54 8.76 1.32
C VAL A 54 6.29 8.02 1.79
N LEU A 55 6.04 6.84 1.22
CA LEU A 55 5.00 5.92 1.66
C LEU A 55 5.62 4.83 2.54
N VAL A 56 5.17 4.73 3.79
CA VAL A 56 5.64 3.67 4.71
C VAL A 56 5.04 2.33 4.27
N VAL A 57 5.88 1.29 4.27
CA VAL A 57 5.48 -0.09 3.95
C VAL A 57 5.59 -0.95 5.20
N VAL A 58 4.52 -1.69 5.49
CA VAL A 58 4.46 -2.62 6.61
C VAL A 58 4.16 -4.02 6.10
N ALA A 59 4.91 -5.00 6.60
CA ALA A 59 4.64 -6.41 6.39
C ALA A 59 3.38 -6.82 7.17
N ASN A 60 2.45 -7.46 6.48
CA ASN A 60 1.27 -8.08 7.09
C ASN A 60 1.29 -9.58 6.81
N GLU A 61 1.41 -10.39 7.86
CA GLU A 61 1.51 -11.85 7.79
C GLU A 61 0.20 -12.52 7.35
N TRP A 62 -0.93 -11.85 7.53
CA TRP A 62 -2.24 -12.35 7.14
C TRP A 62 -2.61 -12.02 5.68
N LEU A 63 -1.77 -11.23 4.99
CA LEU A 63 -1.98 -10.93 3.57
C LEU A 63 -1.50 -12.08 2.68
N GLN A 64 -2.42 -12.53 1.82
CA GLN A 64 -2.10 -13.51 0.78
C GLN A 64 -1.05 -12.98 -0.19
N LYS A 65 -0.24 -13.91 -0.75
CA LYS A 65 0.82 -13.59 -1.69
C LYS A 65 0.27 -12.77 -2.87
N GLY A 66 0.96 -11.69 -3.23
CA GLY A 66 0.57 -10.79 -4.31
C GLY A 66 -0.50 -9.75 -3.94
N SER A 67 -1.04 -9.79 -2.73
CA SER A 67 -1.98 -8.78 -2.24
C SER A 67 -1.26 -7.63 -1.51
N SER A 68 -1.78 -6.42 -1.70
CA SER A 68 -1.38 -5.23 -0.95
C SER A 68 -2.53 -4.24 -0.90
N TYR A 69 -2.51 -3.37 0.11
CA TYR A 69 -3.50 -2.30 0.23
C TYR A 69 -2.91 -1.09 0.97
N ILE A 70 -3.47 0.09 0.71
CA ILE A 70 -3.07 1.33 1.38
C ILE A 70 -4.21 1.75 2.32
N ILE A 71 -3.86 2.06 3.56
CA ILE A 71 -4.77 2.65 4.54
C ILE A 71 -4.21 3.98 5.04
N GLU A 72 -5.11 4.87 5.43
CA GLU A 72 -4.76 6.01 6.25
C GLU A 72 -4.69 5.54 7.71
N ALA A 73 -3.51 5.68 8.34
CA ALA A 73 -3.31 5.48 9.75
C ALA A 73 -4.15 6.53 10.51
N THR A 74 -5.27 6.08 11.07
CA THR A 74 -6.07 6.92 11.95
C THR A 74 -5.43 6.87 13.35
N SER A 75 -5.13 8.03 13.93
CA SER A 75 -4.58 8.12 15.29
C SER A 75 -5.55 7.67 16.40
N LYS A 76 -6.75 7.23 16.02
CA LYS A 76 -7.84 6.88 16.92
C LYS A 76 -8.50 5.58 16.49
N GLY A 77 -7.84 4.43 16.69
CA GLY A 77 -8.43 3.10 16.92
C GLY A 77 -9.61 2.61 16.06
N SER A 78 -9.93 3.25 14.94
CA SER A 78 -11.17 3.09 14.21
C SER A 78 -10.84 2.87 12.74
N ALA A 79 -10.44 1.65 12.41
CA ALA A 79 -10.37 1.18 11.04
C ALA A 79 -10.96 -0.23 10.99
N PHE A 80 -12.30 -0.32 10.94
CA PHE A 80 -13.00 -1.53 10.55
C PHE A 80 -13.10 -1.53 9.02
N GLY A 81 -12.21 -2.24 8.34
CA GLY A 81 -12.24 -2.43 6.89
C GLY A 81 -13.00 -3.70 6.53
N TRP A 82 -14.27 -3.57 6.13
CA TRP A 82 -15.05 -4.70 5.60
C TRP A 82 -14.57 -5.03 4.18
N ILE A 83 -13.94 -6.19 3.99
CA ILE A 83 -13.52 -6.67 2.67
C ILE A 83 -14.76 -7.27 1.97
N THR A 84 -15.32 -6.58 0.99
CA THR A 84 -16.21 -7.22 0.00
C THR A 84 -15.34 -7.94 -1.01
N ARG A 85 -15.30 -9.28 -0.98
CA ARG A 85 -14.70 -10.05 -2.08
C ARG A 85 -15.49 -9.74 -3.35
N ARG A 86 -14.80 -9.36 -4.44
CA ARG A 86 -15.41 -9.46 -5.76
C ARG A 86 -15.73 -10.92 -6.01
N LYS A 87 -16.98 -11.20 -6.36
CA LYS A 87 -17.41 -12.51 -6.85
C LYS A 87 -16.61 -12.75 -8.14
N GLU A 88 -15.64 -13.66 -8.11
CA GLU A 88 -15.07 -14.21 -9.34
C GLU A 88 -16.24 -14.77 -10.16
N GLY A 89 -16.36 -14.29 -11.40
CA GLY A 89 -17.37 -14.77 -12.33
C GLY A 89 -17.14 -16.25 -12.58
N GLY A 90 -18.13 -17.06 -12.18
CA GLY A 90 -18.22 -18.46 -12.58
C GLY A 90 -18.42 -18.54 -14.08
N ASN A 91 -17.66 -19.45 -14.68
CA ASN A 91 -17.77 -19.97 -16.04
C ASN A 91 -19.17 -20.54 -16.29
#